data_AF-A0A9W9LBK9-F1
#
_entry.id   AF-A0A9W9LBK9-F1
#
_cell.length_a   1.000
_cell.length_b   1.000
_cell.length_c   1.000
_cell.angle_alpha   90.00
_cell.angle_beta   90.00
_cell.angle_gamma   90.00
#
_symmetry.space_group_name_H-M   'P 1'
#
loop_
_entity.id
_entity.type
_entity.pdbx_description
1 polymer ?
#
loop_
_entity_poly.entity_id
_entity_poly.type
_entity_poly.pdbx_seq_one_letter_code
_entity_poly.pdbx_strand_id
1 'polypeptide(L)'
;MQLLITEPSNTGGYPDKVPLYVFIKAIIPAMELRNPITLQNIQARLLICLYEIGHMIQPSLFLSISTVARCAIAVGCNRSVKSTESPTKDWVSREEEKRVWWTIYILDSYVPILTGFCNFVTDDPALDDCLPIEDNLWVTDAFPVPEPLPLMTPANVRVGPLARTVQAAHLLRRTTVHVRRSTGNEIFNVNEAAQIYGVMTCLSDLITQQATDLYCMNFCGAISMCNSARILLHHYHQIDERNRHYESCNHYFGTIAESCSTVIHMAKRFNSIATIFDANALNPLLPFSIYQAGSALAISDEWNLEEDKQHSLKELKEMLCVFSQRWKIADYHLEKLASTNTNEKS
;
A
#
# COMPACT_ATOMS: atom_id res chain seq x y z
N MET A 1 -18.44 4.69 -8.90
CA MET A 1 -18.08 3.26 -9.03
C MET A 1 -17.84 2.82 -10.46
N GLN A 2 -18.59 3.30 -11.47
CA GLN A 2 -18.41 2.90 -12.88
C GLN A 2 -16.97 3.04 -13.41
N LEU A 3 -16.26 4.11 -13.07
CA LEU A 3 -14.85 4.29 -13.44
C LEU A 3 -13.94 3.19 -12.85
N LEU A 4 -14.17 2.81 -11.59
CA LEU A 4 -13.41 1.78 -10.88
C LEU A 4 -13.75 0.34 -11.28
N ILE A 5 -14.75 0.13 -12.13
CA ILE A 5 -15.03 -1.18 -12.75
C ILE A 5 -14.74 -1.16 -14.25
N THR A 6 -14.28 -0.03 -14.79
CA THR A 6 -13.91 0.07 -16.21
C THR A 6 -12.57 -0.64 -16.41
N GLU A 7 -12.60 -1.74 -17.16
CA GLU A 7 -11.41 -2.48 -17.57
C GLU A 7 -10.54 -1.63 -18.51
N PRO A 8 -9.20 -1.80 -18.46
CA PRO A 8 -8.32 -1.17 -19.43
C PRO A 8 -8.69 -1.62 -20.85
N SER A 9 -8.96 -0.68 -21.75
CA SER A 9 -9.29 -1.01 -23.14
C SER A 9 -8.17 -1.82 -23.80
N ASN A 10 -8.47 -3.00 -24.34
CA ASN A 10 -7.55 -3.82 -25.13
C ASN A 10 -7.06 -3.13 -26.42
N THR A 11 -7.68 -2.02 -26.81
CA THR A 11 -7.42 -1.28 -28.06
C THR A 11 -6.32 -0.21 -27.93
N GLY A 12 -5.43 -0.31 -26.93
CA GLY A 12 -4.27 0.60 -26.82
C GLY A 12 -4.61 2.04 -26.42
N GLY A 13 -5.78 2.28 -25.84
CA GLY A 13 -6.14 3.59 -25.29
C GLY A 13 -5.33 3.88 -24.01
N TYR A 14 -4.70 5.05 -23.93
CA TYR A 14 -4.05 5.50 -22.70
C TYR A 14 -5.12 5.70 -21.60
N PRO A 15 -4.95 5.16 -20.38
CA PRO A 15 -5.97 5.26 -19.31
C PRO A 15 -6.36 6.69 -18.94
N ASP A 16 -5.44 7.64 -19.06
CA ASP A 16 -5.67 9.07 -18.85
C ASP A 16 -6.56 9.73 -19.93
N LYS A 17 -6.84 9.03 -21.02
CA LYS A 17 -7.71 9.46 -22.12
C LYS A 17 -9.07 8.77 -22.14
N VAL A 18 -9.35 7.89 -21.16
CA VAL A 18 -10.67 7.25 -21.05
C VAL A 18 -11.74 8.35 -20.89
N PRO A 19 -12.77 8.40 -21.77
CA PRO A 19 -13.71 9.52 -21.80
C PRO A 19 -14.38 9.81 -20.44
N LEU A 20 -14.72 8.76 -19.70
CA LEU A 20 -15.31 8.88 -18.37
C LEU A 20 -14.34 9.50 -17.35
N TYR A 21 -13.06 9.11 -17.38
CA TYR A 21 -12.03 9.69 -16.51
C TYR A 21 -11.83 11.18 -16.81
N VAL A 22 -11.65 11.53 -18.09
CA VAL A 22 -11.47 12.92 -18.54
C VAL A 22 -12.67 13.78 -18.15
N PHE A 23 -13.88 13.28 -18.37
CA PHE A 23 -15.12 13.96 -17.98
C PHE A 23 -15.19 14.22 -16.47
N ILE A 24 -14.91 13.20 -15.66
CA ILE A 24 -14.92 13.33 -14.19
C ILE A 24 -13.86 14.33 -13.72
N LYS A 25 -12.64 14.30 -14.28
CA LYS A 25 -11.59 15.27 -13.93
C LYS A 25 -11.96 16.70 -14.32
N ALA A 26 -12.67 16.88 -15.43
CA ALA A 26 -13.12 18.19 -15.90
C ALA A 26 -14.27 18.78 -15.06
N ILE A 27 -15.16 17.95 -14.51
CA ILE A 27 -16.32 18.46 -13.73
C ILE A 27 -15.98 18.79 -12.27
N ILE A 28 -14.90 18.23 -11.73
CA ILE A 28 -14.47 18.43 -10.33
C ILE A 28 -14.37 19.93 -9.96
N PRO A 29 -13.65 20.79 -10.71
CA PRO A 29 -13.55 22.22 -10.38
C PRO A 29 -14.91 22.93 -10.45
N ALA A 30 -15.77 22.54 -11.40
CA ALA A 30 -17.10 23.12 -11.53
C ALA A 30 -18.01 22.77 -10.32
N MET A 31 -17.83 21.58 -9.73
CA MET A 31 -18.53 21.20 -8.50
C MET A 31 -18.04 21.99 -7.28
N GLU A 32 -16.73 22.22 -7.17
CA GLU A 32 -16.12 22.99 -6.07
C GLU A 32 -16.58 24.45 -6.04
N LEU A 33 -16.79 25.06 -7.22
CA LEU A 33 -17.26 26.45 -7.33
C LEU A 33 -18.69 26.65 -6.81
N ARG A 34 -19.50 25.59 -6.78
CA ARG A 34 -20.95 25.69 -6.55
C ARG A 34 -21.42 25.09 -5.24
N ASN A 35 -20.64 24.21 -4.64
CA ASN A 35 -21.06 23.43 -3.48
C ASN A 35 -19.98 23.43 -2.40
N PRO A 36 -20.37 23.39 -1.11
CA PRO A 36 -19.42 23.08 -0.05
C PRO A 36 -18.84 21.68 -0.27
N ILE A 37 -17.61 21.48 0.19
CA ILE A 37 -16.96 20.17 0.16
C ILE A 37 -17.70 19.25 1.14
N THR A 38 -18.18 18.10 0.66
CA THR A 38 -18.81 17.07 1.49
C THR A 38 -17.96 15.80 1.59
N LEU A 39 -18.29 14.93 2.55
CA LEU A 39 -17.66 13.62 2.69
C LEU A 39 -17.79 12.78 1.41
N GLN A 40 -18.95 12.81 0.76
CA GLN A 40 -19.20 12.10 -0.50
C GLN A 40 -18.30 12.64 -1.63
N ASN A 41 -18.05 13.96 -1.68
CA ASN A 41 -17.09 14.51 -2.64
C ASN A 41 -15.67 13.97 -2.41
N ILE A 42 -15.26 13.85 -1.15
CA ILE A 42 -13.94 13.31 -0.77
C ILE A 42 -13.85 11.83 -1.14
N GLN A 43 -14.85 11.03 -0.79
CA GLN A 43 -14.95 9.61 -1.15
C GLN A 43 -14.89 9.42 -2.66
N ALA A 44 -15.66 10.19 -3.43
CA ALA A 44 -15.66 10.09 -4.89
C ALA A 44 -14.26 10.35 -5.48
N ARG A 45 -13.51 11.30 -4.91
CA ARG A 45 -12.14 11.59 -5.34
C ARG A 45 -11.13 10.54 -4.90
N LEU A 46 -11.30 9.93 -3.72
CA LEU A 46 -10.49 8.78 -3.31
C LEU A 46 -10.60 7.62 -4.32
N LEU A 47 -11.80 7.37 -4.84
CA LEU A 47 -12.01 6.37 -5.89
C LEU A 47 -11.26 6.74 -7.19
N ILE A 48 -11.14 8.04 -7.49
CA ILE A 48 -10.32 8.52 -8.63
C ILE A 48 -8.83 8.31 -8.35
N CYS A 49 -8.34 8.61 -7.15
CA CYS A 49 -6.94 8.33 -6.78
C CYS A 49 -6.63 6.83 -6.93
N LEU A 50 -7.54 5.95 -6.51
CA LEU A 50 -7.35 4.51 -6.64
C LEU A 50 -7.31 4.07 -8.12
N TYR A 51 -8.16 4.65 -8.97
CA TYR A 51 -8.07 4.47 -10.43
C TYR A 51 -6.72 4.94 -10.98
N GLU A 52 -6.27 6.12 -10.59
CA GLU A 52 -4.99 6.68 -11.04
C GLU A 52 -3.79 5.84 -10.59
N ILE A 53 -3.83 5.22 -9.39
CA ILE A 53 -2.84 4.22 -8.94
C ILE A 53 -2.89 2.98 -9.82
N GLY A 54 -4.06 2.35 -9.95
CA GLY A 54 -4.21 1.11 -10.70
C GLY A 54 -3.87 1.24 -12.18
N HIS A 55 -3.97 2.45 -12.72
CA HIS A 55 -3.62 2.75 -14.10
C HIS A 55 -2.30 3.51 -14.30
N MET A 56 -1.52 3.71 -13.24
CA MET A 56 -0.20 4.35 -13.26
C MET A 56 -0.20 5.78 -13.85
N ILE A 57 -1.25 6.57 -13.56
CA ILE A 57 -1.38 7.97 -14.01
C ILE A 57 -0.66 8.91 -13.02
N GLN A 58 0.66 8.76 -12.91
CA GLN A 58 1.46 9.33 -11.80
C GLN A 58 1.35 10.86 -11.61
N PRO A 59 1.43 11.71 -12.65
CA PRO A 59 1.38 13.17 -12.42
C PRO A 59 0.03 13.61 -11.86
N SER A 60 -1.07 13.02 -12.37
CA SER A 60 -2.41 13.32 -11.87
C SER A 60 -2.61 12.77 -10.46
N LEU A 61 -2.14 11.54 -10.20
CA LEU A 61 -2.20 10.91 -8.88
C LEU A 61 -1.59 11.78 -7.78
N PHE A 62 -0.39 12.32 -8.02
CA PHE A 62 0.32 13.18 -7.07
C PHE A 62 -0.51 14.42 -6.67
N LEU A 63 -1.20 15.03 -7.63
CA LEU A 63 -2.07 16.18 -7.39
C LEU A 63 -3.41 15.77 -6.77
N SER A 64 -4.02 14.68 -7.24
CA SER A 64 -5.31 14.20 -6.74
C SER A 64 -5.24 13.86 -5.25
N ILE A 65 -4.23 13.09 -4.81
CA ILE A 65 -4.09 12.73 -3.40
C ILE A 65 -3.87 13.96 -2.53
N SER A 66 -3.08 14.91 -3.03
CA SER A 66 -2.83 16.20 -2.41
C SER A 66 -4.08 17.04 -2.20
N THR A 67 -4.95 17.10 -3.20
CA THR A 67 -6.22 17.84 -3.10
C THR A 67 -7.19 17.13 -2.18
N VAL A 68 -7.33 15.80 -2.31
CA VAL A 68 -8.22 14.99 -1.46
C VAL A 68 -7.89 15.15 0.02
N ALA A 69 -6.60 15.06 0.38
CA ALA A 69 -6.17 15.21 1.77
C ALA A 69 -6.53 16.59 2.33
N ARG A 70 -6.29 17.66 1.56
CA ARG A 70 -6.64 19.03 1.97
C ARG A 70 -8.15 19.24 2.10
N CYS A 71 -8.94 18.69 1.19
CA CYS A 71 -10.40 18.70 1.29
C CYS A 71 -10.88 17.99 2.57
N ALA A 72 -10.29 16.83 2.90
CA ALA A 72 -10.63 16.07 4.10
C ALA A 72 -10.25 16.80 5.40
N ILE A 73 -9.10 17.48 5.42
CA ILE A 73 -8.70 18.35 6.54
C ILE A 73 -9.69 19.51 6.70
N ALA A 74 -10.10 20.14 5.59
CA ALA A 74 -11.01 21.29 5.62
C ALA A 74 -12.38 20.95 6.24
N VAL A 75 -12.87 19.73 6.04
CA VAL A 75 -14.13 19.24 6.66
C VAL A 75 -13.92 18.60 8.04
N GLY A 76 -12.66 18.47 8.49
CA GLY A 76 -12.32 17.92 9.81
C GLY A 76 -12.22 16.40 9.90
N CYS A 77 -12.17 15.66 8.77
CA CYS A 77 -12.03 14.21 8.78
C CYS A 77 -10.78 13.73 9.54
N ASN A 78 -9.70 14.53 9.56
CA ASN A 78 -8.47 14.21 10.29
C ASN A 78 -8.63 14.15 11.81
N ARG A 79 -9.73 14.69 12.36
CA ARG A 79 -10.03 14.64 13.79
C ARG A 79 -10.83 13.39 14.18
N SER A 80 -11.36 12.66 13.20
CA SER A 80 -12.21 11.47 13.42
C SER A 80 -11.45 10.27 14.04
N VAL A 81 -10.12 10.29 13.96
CA VAL A 81 -9.25 9.29 14.60
C VAL A 81 -9.00 9.57 16.08
N LYS A 82 -9.39 10.74 16.59
CA LYS A 82 -9.22 11.05 18.01
C LYS A 82 -10.30 10.32 18.82
N SER A 83 -9.91 9.76 19.97
CA SER A 83 -10.81 9.03 20.90
C SER A 83 -11.92 9.92 21.48
N THR A 84 -11.77 11.25 21.39
CA THR A 84 -12.78 12.21 21.87
C THR A 84 -14.06 12.10 21.06
N GLU A 85 -15.11 11.57 21.68
CA GLU A 85 -16.42 11.43 21.04
C GLU A 85 -17.06 12.79 20.79
N SER A 86 -17.51 13.03 19.57
CA SER A 86 -18.49 14.09 19.30
C SER A 86 -19.87 13.55 19.70
N PRO A 87 -20.53 14.12 20.73
CA PRO A 87 -21.79 13.58 21.25
C PRO A 87 -22.97 13.72 20.29
N THR A 88 -22.81 14.46 19.19
CA THR A 88 -23.90 14.79 18.26
C THR A 88 -23.99 13.86 17.06
N LYS A 89 -22.99 12.99 16.83
CA LYS A 89 -22.88 12.21 15.60
C LYS A 89 -22.96 10.71 15.87
N ASP A 90 -23.82 10.04 15.11
CA ASP A 90 -23.93 8.58 15.12
C ASP A 90 -22.57 7.89 14.85
N TRP A 91 -22.36 6.77 15.52
CA TRP A 91 -21.06 6.08 15.52
C TRP A 91 -20.70 5.50 14.14
N VAL A 92 -21.68 5.04 13.34
CA VAL A 92 -21.46 4.53 11.98
C VAL A 92 -20.93 5.64 11.09
N SER A 93 -21.52 6.83 11.21
CA SER A 93 -21.11 8.02 10.44
C SER A 93 -19.74 8.56 10.90
N ARG A 94 -19.38 8.40 12.18
CA ARG A 94 -18.03 8.72 12.69
C ARG A 94 -16.99 7.75 12.15
N GLU A 95 -17.32 6.46 12.13
CA GLU A 95 -16.46 5.42 11.58
C GLU A 95 -16.24 5.59 10.07
N GLU A 96 -17.26 6.04 9.32
CA GLU A 96 -17.11 6.35 7.91
C GLU A 96 -16.07 7.46 7.64
N GLU A 97 -16.10 8.56 8.41
CA GLU A 97 -15.09 9.62 8.32
C GLU A 97 -13.68 9.13 8.67
N LYS A 98 -13.59 8.28 9.69
CA LYS A 98 -12.34 7.66 10.14
C LYS A 98 -11.73 6.79 9.05
N ARG A 99 -12.55 5.97 8.41
CA ARG A 99 -12.15 5.12 7.28
C ARG A 99 -11.72 5.94 6.08
N VAL A 100 -12.40 7.04 5.78
CA VAL A 100 -12.00 8.00 4.73
C VAL A 100 -10.63 8.59 5.04
N TRP A 101 -10.42 9.10 6.27
CA TRP A 101 -9.14 9.68 6.67
C TRP A 101 -8.00 8.66 6.62
N TRP A 102 -8.20 7.46 7.16
CA TRP A 102 -7.21 6.40 7.11
C TRP A 102 -6.88 5.95 5.70
N THR A 103 -7.88 5.90 4.80
CA THR A 103 -7.64 5.61 3.38
C THR A 103 -6.77 6.68 2.73
N ILE A 104 -7.01 7.96 3.02
CA ILE A 104 -6.15 9.05 2.53
C ILE A 104 -4.72 8.85 3.03
N TYR A 105 -4.54 8.58 4.32
CA TYR A 105 -3.22 8.36 4.92
C TYR A 105 -2.48 7.16 4.29
N ILE A 106 -3.18 6.05 4.04
CA ILE A 106 -2.67 4.86 3.36
C ILE A 106 -2.14 5.23 1.97
N LEU A 107 -2.96 5.91 1.15
CA LEU A 107 -2.57 6.28 -0.21
C LEU A 107 -1.44 7.32 -0.22
N ASP A 108 -1.49 8.34 0.64
CA ASP A 108 -0.45 9.35 0.80
C ASP A 108 0.89 8.74 1.26
N SER A 109 0.85 7.62 2.00
CA SER A 109 2.05 6.87 2.39
C SER A 109 2.59 5.96 1.29
N TYR A 110 1.72 5.47 0.40
CA TYR A 110 2.08 4.57 -0.70
C TYR A 110 2.58 5.29 -1.96
N VAL A 111 1.98 6.43 -2.33
CA VAL A 111 2.35 7.19 -3.54
C VAL A 111 3.85 7.53 -3.61
N PRO A 112 4.53 7.90 -2.50
CA PRO A 112 5.95 8.20 -2.52
C PRO A 112 6.88 7.06 -2.93
N ILE A 113 6.54 5.80 -2.60
CA ILE A 113 7.33 4.65 -3.06
C ILE A 113 7.06 4.31 -4.52
N LEU A 114 5.83 4.56 -4.99
CA LEU A 114 5.45 4.33 -6.38
C LEU A 114 6.06 5.36 -7.34
N THR A 115 6.13 6.63 -6.92
CA THR A 115 6.52 7.77 -7.77
C THR A 115 7.94 8.27 -7.56
N GLY A 116 8.57 7.94 -6.43
CA GLY A 116 9.88 8.47 -6.06
C GLY A 116 9.85 9.84 -5.36
N PHE A 117 8.72 10.56 -5.37
CA PHE A 117 8.61 11.89 -4.76
C PHE A 117 8.26 11.79 -3.26
N CYS A 118 9.05 12.43 -2.39
CA CYS A 118 8.87 12.34 -0.93
C CYS A 118 8.21 13.57 -0.30
N ASN A 119 6.93 13.77 -0.57
CA ASN A 119 6.16 14.86 0.00
C ASN A 119 4.81 14.34 0.49
N PHE A 120 4.75 13.96 1.76
CA PHE A 120 3.50 13.61 2.43
C PHE A 120 2.67 14.87 2.65
N VAL A 121 1.36 14.74 2.46
CA VAL A 121 0.40 15.84 2.62
C VAL A 121 -0.27 15.76 3.99
N THR A 122 -0.44 14.55 4.50
CA THR A 122 -0.98 14.28 5.83
C THR A 122 0.12 14.31 6.88
N ASP A 123 -0.21 14.82 8.07
CA ASP A 123 0.69 14.75 9.23
C ASP A 123 0.86 13.30 9.72
N ASP A 124 1.91 13.06 10.51
CA ASP A 124 2.08 11.76 11.17
C ASP A 124 1.01 11.55 12.25
N PRO A 125 0.36 10.37 12.27
CA PRO A 125 -0.66 10.06 13.27
C PRO A 125 -0.02 9.89 14.65
N ALA A 126 -0.79 10.17 15.69
CA ALA A 126 -0.41 9.86 17.05
C ALA A 126 -0.55 8.35 17.31
N LEU A 127 0.24 7.80 18.22
CA LEU A 127 0.23 6.36 18.53
C LEU A 127 -1.08 5.90 19.19
N ASP A 128 -1.82 6.83 19.80
CA ASP A 128 -3.13 6.64 20.41
C ASP A 128 -4.31 6.95 19.45
N ASP A 129 -4.02 7.34 18.20
CA ASP A 129 -5.08 7.54 17.20
C ASP A 129 -5.82 6.23 16.93
N CYS A 130 -7.15 6.29 16.94
CA CYS A 130 -8.02 5.14 16.84
C CYS A 130 -7.98 4.52 15.44
N LEU A 131 -7.69 3.22 15.38
CA LEU A 131 -7.80 2.38 14.22
C LEU A 131 -9.26 2.25 13.76
N PRO A 132 -9.49 1.97 12.46
CA PRO A 132 -10.81 1.59 11.97
C PRO A 132 -11.21 0.23 12.55
N ILE A 133 -12.50 0.04 12.80
CA ILE A 133 -13.03 -1.23 13.32
C ILE A 133 -13.13 -2.27 12.19
N GLU A 134 -13.54 -3.51 12.49
CA GLU A 134 -13.76 -4.53 11.45
C GLU A 134 -14.96 -4.18 10.54
N ASP A 135 -14.83 -4.50 9.25
CA ASP A 135 -15.81 -4.12 8.21
C ASP A 135 -17.20 -4.71 8.46
N ASN A 136 -17.25 -5.96 8.91
CA ASN A 136 -18.51 -6.63 9.25
C ASN A 136 -19.24 -5.90 10.39
N LEU A 137 -18.53 -5.50 11.45
CA LEU A 137 -19.11 -4.80 12.59
C LEU A 137 -19.68 -3.44 12.17
N TRP A 138 -18.97 -2.72 11.29
CA TRP A 138 -19.43 -1.44 10.76
C TRP A 138 -20.65 -1.59 9.84
N VAL A 139 -20.62 -2.55 8.91
CA VAL A 139 -21.70 -2.76 7.93
C VAL A 139 -23.00 -3.23 8.60
N THR A 140 -22.91 -4.02 9.68
CA THR A 140 -24.09 -4.55 10.38
C THR A 140 -24.62 -3.62 11.48
N ASP A 141 -24.06 -2.42 11.65
CA ASP A 141 -24.38 -1.52 12.76
C ASP A 141 -24.35 -2.27 14.11
N ALA A 142 -23.19 -2.89 14.40
CA ALA A 142 -23.04 -3.80 15.52
C ALA A 142 -23.32 -3.13 16.89
N PHE A 143 -24.01 -3.88 17.76
CA PHE A 143 -24.29 -3.49 19.13
C PHE A 143 -23.81 -4.57 20.13
N PRO A 144 -23.09 -4.22 21.22
CA PRO A 144 -22.65 -2.87 21.59
C PRO A 144 -21.63 -2.30 20.60
N VAL A 145 -21.50 -0.96 20.58
CA VAL A 145 -20.54 -0.26 19.73
C VAL A 145 -19.12 -0.76 20.06
N PRO A 146 -18.34 -1.21 19.08
CA PRO A 146 -16.98 -1.70 19.33
C PRO A 146 -16.07 -0.64 19.93
N GLU A 147 -15.26 -1.01 20.91
CA GLU A 147 -14.28 -0.09 21.51
C GLU A 147 -13.17 0.27 20.52
N PRO A 148 -12.77 1.56 20.45
CA PRO A 148 -11.71 1.99 19.55
C PRO A 148 -10.33 1.48 20.03
N LEU A 149 -9.58 0.87 19.13
CA LEU A 149 -8.21 0.40 19.39
C LEU A 149 -7.19 1.42 18.87
N PRO A 150 -6.10 1.71 19.60
CA PRO A 150 -5.10 2.71 19.17
C PRO A 150 -4.19 2.19 18.05
N LEU A 151 -3.53 3.07 17.30
CA LEU A 151 -2.58 2.71 16.23
C LEU A 151 -1.48 1.75 16.71
N MET A 152 -0.98 1.97 17.92
CA MET A 152 0.02 1.13 18.58
C MET A 152 -0.49 -0.24 19.06
N THR A 153 -1.73 -0.60 18.72
CA THR A 153 -2.29 -1.92 19.01
C THR A 153 -1.32 -3.01 18.59
N PRO A 154 -0.86 -3.86 19.54
CA PRO A 154 0.12 -4.89 19.25
C PRO A 154 -0.32 -5.83 18.13
N ALA A 155 0.65 -6.39 17.40
CA ALA A 155 0.36 -7.30 16.28
C ALA A 155 -0.53 -8.48 16.74
N ASN A 156 -0.26 -9.10 17.89
CA ASN A 156 -1.04 -10.24 18.38
C ASN A 156 -2.53 -9.96 18.66
N VAL A 157 -2.96 -8.70 18.77
CA VAL A 157 -4.39 -8.33 18.87
C VAL A 157 -5.01 -8.36 17.48
N ARG A 158 -6.11 -9.09 17.31
CA ARG A 158 -6.83 -9.19 16.03
C ARG A 158 -7.54 -7.87 15.73
N VAL A 159 -7.32 -7.35 14.52
CA VAL A 159 -8.00 -6.16 13.98
C VAL A 159 -8.35 -6.40 12.51
N GLY A 160 -9.21 -5.55 11.95
CA GLY A 160 -9.66 -5.66 10.56
C GLY A 160 -8.55 -5.42 9.52
N PRO A 161 -8.75 -5.84 8.26
CA PRO A 161 -7.75 -5.67 7.19
C PRO A 161 -7.39 -4.21 6.90
N LEU A 162 -8.36 -3.30 6.99
CA LEU A 162 -8.10 -1.86 6.84
C LEU A 162 -7.20 -1.34 7.98
N ALA A 163 -7.44 -1.76 9.23
CA ALA A 163 -6.60 -1.39 10.36
C ALA A 163 -5.17 -1.92 10.21
N ARG A 164 -5.00 -3.15 9.72
CA ARG A 164 -3.67 -3.69 9.38
C ARG A 164 -2.98 -2.90 8.29
N THR A 165 -3.73 -2.46 7.29
CA THR A 165 -3.19 -1.64 6.20
C THR A 165 -2.76 -0.26 6.72
N VAL A 166 -3.49 0.33 7.67
CA VAL A 166 -3.07 1.56 8.36
C VAL A 166 -1.74 1.36 9.10
N GLN A 167 -1.61 0.28 9.88
CA GLN A 167 -0.37 -0.02 10.62
C GLN A 167 0.80 -0.23 9.67
N ALA A 168 0.61 -0.97 8.58
CA ALA A 168 1.62 -1.17 7.54
C ALA A 168 1.98 0.15 6.82
N ALA A 169 1.00 1.00 6.51
CA ALA A 169 1.23 2.32 5.91
C ALA A 169 2.04 3.23 6.83
N HIS A 170 1.77 3.21 8.14
CA HIS A 170 2.54 3.97 9.12
C HIS A 170 4.01 3.53 9.16
N LEU A 171 4.25 2.22 9.20
CA LEU A 171 5.60 1.67 9.17
C LEU A 171 6.30 2.01 7.84
N LEU A 172 5.62 1.87 6.70
CA LEU A 172 6.13 2.23 5.37
C LEU A 172 6.52 3.71 5.28
N ARG A 173 5.67 4.60 5.82
CA ARG A 173 5.98 6.04 5.89
C ARG A 173 7.23 6.29 6.72
N ARG A 174 7.34 5.68 7.89
CA ARG A 174 8.55 5.78 8.73
C ARG A 174 9.80 5.33 7.99
N THR A 175 9.75 4.19 7.30
CA THR A 175 10.85 3.74 6.44
C THR A 175 11.19 4.75 5.35
N THR A 176 10.18 5.29 4.67
CA THR A 176 10.38 6.25 3.58
C THR A 176 11.03 7.54 4.09
N VAL A 177 10.63 8.03 5.27
CA VAL A 177 11.27 9.16 5.94
C VAL A 177 12.70 8.81 6.32
N HIS A 178 12.92 7.66 6.96
CA HIS A 178 14.25 7.19 7.36
C HIS A 178 15.23 7.15 6.19
N VAL A 179 14.85 6.53 5.09
CA VAL A 179 15.69 6.36 3.89
C VAL A 179 15.97 7.68 3.17
N ARG A 180 15.06 8.65 3.24
CA ARG A 180 15.16 9.91 2.47
C ARG A 180 15.60 11.12 3.29
N ARG A 181 15.49 11.04 4.61
CA ARG A 181 15.73 12.13 5.58
C ARG A 181 16.43 11.56 6.82
N SER A 182 17.43 10.70 6.62
CA SER A 182 18.24 10.16 7.71
C SER A 182 18.93 11.29 8.49
N THR A 183 19.12 11.08 9.79
CA THR A 183 19.74 12.08 10.67
C THR A 183 21.27 12.00 10.57
N GLY A 184 21.97 13.00 11.10
CA GLY A 184 23.43 12.91 11.29
C GLY A 184 23.86 11.95 12.40
N ASN A 185 22.93 11.37 13.17
CA ASN A 185 23.24 10.43 14.24
C ASN A 185 23.11 8.99 13.73
N GLU A 186 24.24 8.39 13.39
CA GLU A 186 24.32 7.04 12.83
C GLU A 186 23.75 5.97 13.77
N ILE A 187 24.06 6.04 15.06
CA ILE A 187 23.57 5.07 16.07
C ILE A 187 22.04 5.13 16.16
N PHE A 188 21.47 6.34 16.12
CA PHE A 188 20.03 6.51 16.10
C PHE A 188 19.42 5.90 14.83
N ASN A 189 20.00 6.17 13.66
CA ASN A 189 19.50 5.66 12.38
C ASN A 189 19.51 4.12 12.35
N VAL A 190 20.59 3.47 12.81
CA VAL A 190 20.69 2.01 12.88
C VAL A 190 19.61 1.42 13.79
N ASN A 191 19.46 1.96 15.00
CA ASN A 191 18.46 1.49 15.95
C ASN A 191 17.04 1.70 15.44
N GLU A 192 16.77 2.83 14.77
CA GLU A 192 15.48 3.10 14.15
C GLU A 192 15.17 2.07 13.05
N ALA A 193 16.11 1.83 12.14
CA ALA A 193 15.92 0.88 11.04
C ALA A 193 15.68 -0.55 11.56
N ALA A 194 16.46 -0.99 12.56
CA ALA A 194 16.28 -2.30 13.19
C ALA A 194 14.90 -2.43 13.85
N GLN A 195 14.43 -1.42 14.57
CA GLN A 195 13.09 -1.42 15.18
C GLN A 195 11.99 -1.47 14.12
N ILE A 196 12.08 -0.65 13.08
CA ILE A 196 11.10 -0.62 11.99
C ILE A 196 11.04 -2.00 11.31
N TYR A 197 12.20 -2.58 10.96
CA TYR A 197 12.28 -3.89 10.32
C TYR A 197 11.71 -5.01 11.18
N GLY A 198 12.04 -5.03 12.48
CA GLY A 198 11.52 -6.02 13.42
C GLY A 198 9.99 -5.97 13.53
N VAL A 199 9.42 -4.78 13.71
CA VAL A 199 7.96 -4.61 13.79
C VAL A 199 7.28 -5.00 12.48
N MET A 200 7.84 -4.64 11.32
CA MET A 200 7.31 -5.04 10.01
C MET A 200 7.32 -6.55 9.81
N THR A 201 8.39 -7.22 10.25
CA THR A 201 8.52 -8.69 10.15
C THR A 201 7.46 -9.37 11.00
N CYS A 202 7.33 -9.00 12.28
CA CYS A 202 6.28 -9.54 13.15
C CYS A 202 4.87 -9.28 12.61
N LEU A 203 4.62 -8.10 12.03
CA LEU A 203 3.34 -7.77 11.43
C LEU A 203 3.06 -8.62 10.18
N SER A 204 4.05 -8.82 9.31
CA SER A 204 3.95 -9.63 8.09
C SER A 204 3.67 -11.11 8.39
N ASP A 205 4.39 -11.68 9.36
CA ASP A 205 4.22 -13.07 9.77
C ASP A 205 2.80 -13.31 10.31
N LEU A 206 2.32 -12.40 11.16
CA LEU A 206 0.98 -12.50 11.70
C LEU A 206 -0.10 -12.31 10.64
N ILE A 207 0.05 -11.34 9.74
CA ILE A 207 -0.90 -11.16 8.63
C ILE A 207 -0.98 -12.43 7.80
N THR A 208 0.15 -13.08 7.55
CA THR A 208 0.21 -14.35 6.81
C THR A 208 -0.52 -15.47 7.54
N GLN A 209 -0.42 -15.52 8.88
CA GLN A 209 -1.16 -16.47 9.71
C GLN A 209 -2.67 -16.17 9.76
N GLN A 210 -3.06 -14.89 9.74
CA GLN A 210 -4.47 -14.45 9.73
C GLN A 210 -5.13 -14.63 8.35
N ALA A 211 -4.33 -14.61 7.28
CA ALA A 211 -4.74 -14.82 5.90
C ALA A 211 -5.05 -16.31 5.62
N THR A 212 -6.29 -16.72 5.92
CA THR A 212 -6.86 -17.99 5.41
C THR A 212 -7.08 -17.93 3.88
N ASP A 213 -7.23 -19.08 3.21
CA ASP A 213 -7.17 -19.19 1.73
C ASP A 213 -8.06 -18.20 1.00
N LEU A 214 -9.30 -18.02 1.46
CA LEU A 214 -10.29 -17.16 0.81
C LEU A 214 -10.15 -15.67 1.18
N TYR A 215 -9.46 -15.37 2.28
CA TYR A 215 -9.38 -14.02 2.86
C TYR A 215 -7.99 -13.38 2.74
N CYS A 216 -7.02 -14.08 2.15
CA CYS A 216 -5.66 -13.59 1.99
C CYS A 216 -5.59 -12.28 1.19
N MET A 217 -6.50 -12.13 0.21
CA MET A 217 -6.61 -10.93 -0.62
C MET A 217 -7.10 -9.71 0.16
N ASN A 218 -7.76 -9.88 1.32
CA ASN A 218 -8.20 -8.74 2.13
C ASN A 218 -7.01 -8.01 2.76
N PHE A 219 -5.89 -8.71 2.98
CA PHE A 219 -4.68 -8.15 3.59
C PHE A 219 -3.62 -7.72 2.57
N CYS A 220 -3.92 -7.76 1.27
CA CYS A 220 -2.97 -7.45 0.21
C CYS A 220 -2.33 -6.06 0.36
N GLY A 221 -3.08 -5.05 0.80
CA GLY A 221 -2.56 -3.70 1.04
C GLY A 221 -1.49 -3.69 2.14
N ALA A 222 -1.77 -4.35 3.27
CA ALA A 222 -0.83 -4.45 4.38
C ALA A 222 0.42 -5.26 4.02
N ILE A 223 0.25 -6.43 3.37
CA ILE A 223 1.37 -7.25 2.88
C ILE A 223 2.24 -6.47 1.91
N SER A 224 1.61 -5.77 0.96
CA SER A 224 2.31 -4.96 -0.04
C SER A 224 3.19 -3.91 0.62
N MET A 225 2.64 -3.13 1.54
CA MET A 225 3.38 -2.04 2.21
C MET A 225 4.49 -2.56 3.12
N CYS A 226 4.26 -3.64 3.88
CA CYS A 226 5.31 -4.28 4.69
C CYS A 226 6.46 -4.78 3.81
N ASN A 227 6.16 -5.50 2.73
CA ASN A 227 7.17 -6.01 1.81
C ASN A 227 7.93 -4.88 1.10
N SER A 228 7.22 -3.89 0.57
CA SER A 228 7.81 -2.73 -0.08
C SER A 228 8.76 -1.96 0.84
N ALA A 229 8.40 -1.83 2.12
CA ALA A 229 9.24 -1.14 3.07
C ALA A 229 10.49 -1.94 3.46
N ARG A 230 10.38 -3.26 3.64
CA ARG A 230 11.53 -4.13 3.90
C ARG A 230 12.53 -4.10 2.74
N ILE A 231 12.05 -4.23 1.50
CA ILE A 231 12.90 -4.12 0.30
C ILE A 231 13.54 -2.72 0.22
N LEU A 232 12.80 -1.65 0.54
CA LEU A 232 13.32 -0.30 0.54
C LEU A 232 14.45 -0.09 1.57
N LEU A 233 14.33 -0.67 2.77
CA LEU A 233 15.42 -0.67 3.76
C LEU A 233 16.64 -1.44 3.27
N HIS A 234 16.46 -2.63 2.68
CA HIS A 234 17.57 -3.40 2.11
C HIS A 234 18.33 -2.61 1.05
N HIS A 235 17.62 -2.05 0.07
CA HIS A 235 18.28 -1.28 -0.99
C HIS A 235 18.98 -0.03 -0.46
N TYR A 236 18.39 0.67 0.52
CA TYR A 236 19.04 1.83 1.15
C TYR A 236 20.38 1.43 1.77
N HIS A 237 20.39 0.37 2.56
CA HIS A 237 21.58 -0.06 3.27
C HIS A 237 22.61 -0.76 2.37
N GLN A 238 22.19 -1.45 1.30
CA GLN A 238 23.10 -1.98 0.27
C GLN A 238 23.78 -0.86 -0.53
N ILE A 239 23.06 0.19 -0.93
CA ILE A 239 23.67 1.35 -1.60
C ILE A 239 24.63 2.09 -0.65
N ASP A 240 24.30 2.10 0.64
CA ASP A 240 25.12 2.66 1.70
C ASP A 240 26.29 1.75 2.12
N GLU A 241 26.51 0.58 1.49
CA GLU A 241 27.71 -0.27 1.74
C GLU A 241 29.03 0.40 1.34
N ARG A 242 29.00 1.58 0.71
CA ARG A 242 30.17 2.47 0.65
C ARG A 242 30.53 3.09 2.02
N ASN A 243 29.68 2.91 3.03
CA ASN A 243 29.93 3.19 4.44
C ASN A 243 30.12 1.87 5.22
N ARG A 244 31.22 1.79 5.98
CA ARG A 244 31.74 0.64 6.75
C ARG A 244 30.79 0.03 7.81
N HIS A 245 29.55 0.49 7.92
CA HIS A 245 28.66 0.19 9.05
C HIS A 245 27.54 -0.82 8.74
N TYR A 246 27.35 -1.22 7.47
CA TYR A 246 26.38 -2.25 7.09
C TYR A 246 26.70 -3.63 7.70
N GLU A 247 27.98 -4.02 7.71
CA GLU A 247 28.44 -5.28 8.32
C GLU A 247 28.08 -5.38 9.81
N SER A 248 28.05 -4.25 10.54
CA SER A 248 27.69 -4.22 11.96
C SER A 248 26.18 -4.34 12.20
N CYS A 249 25.34 -4.04 11.20
CA CYS A 249 23.88 -4.01 11.32
C CYS A 249 23.22 -5.26 10.73
N ASN A 250 23.97 -6.06 9.97
CA ASN A 250 23.47 -7.24 9.26
C ASN A 250 22.82 -8.29 10.19
N HIS A 251 23.13 -8.28 11.50
CA HIS A 251 22.48 -9.17 12.46
C HIS A 251 21.01 -8.81 12.75
N TYR A 252 20.61 -7.55 12.55
CA TYR A 252 19.26 -7.08 12.85
C TYR A 252 18.30 -7.17 11.66
N PHE A 253 18.84 -7.29 10.44
CA PHE A 253 18.07 -7.41 9.22
C PHE A 253 18.12 -8.86 8.73
N GLY A 254 16.98 -9.36 8.25
CA GLY A 254 16.94 -10.64 7.53
C GLY A 254 17.58 -10.52 6.15
N THR A 255 17.51 -11.57 5.34
CA THR A 255 17.95 -11.49 3.94
C THR A 255 16.91 -10.78 3.05
N ILE A 256 17.32 -10.27 1.88
CA ILE A 256 16.34 -9.74 0.92
C ILE A 256 15.41 -10.86 0.43
N ALA A 257 15.91 -12.10 0.39
CA ALA A 257 15.14 -13.30 0.08
C ALA A 257 14.03 -13.55 1.10
N GLU A 258 14.33 -13.46 2.40
CA GLU A 258 13.33 -13.52 3.48
C GLU A 258 12.29 -12.42 3.36
N SER A 259 12.70 -11.22 2.93
CA SER A 259 11.79 -10.11 2.67
C SER A 259 10.81 -10.42 1.54
N CYS A 260 11.29 -11.02 0.45
CA CYS A 260 10.46 -11.39 -0.69
C CYS A 260 9.58 -12.64 -0.44
N SER A 261 9.95 -13.49 0.53
CA SER A 261 9.31 -14.78 0.78
C SER A 261 7.79 -14.69 0.95
N THR A 262 7.29 -13.71 1.69
CA THR A 262 5.85 -13.53 1.94
C THR A 262 5.08 -13.31 0.63
N VAL A 263 5.59 -12.45 -0.26
CA VAL A 263 4.93 -12.17 -1.55
C VAL A 263 5.06 -13.34 -2.51
N ILE A 264 6.18 -14.08 -2.47
CA ILE A 264 6.38 -15.30 -3.27
C ILE A 264 5.41 -16.41 -2.84
N HIS A 265 5.28 -16.65 -1.53
CA HIS A 265 4.31 -17.61 -1.00
C HIS A 265 2.87 -17.21 -1.33
N MET A 266 2.55 -15.91 -1.25
CA MET A 266 1.26 -15.39 -1.67
C MET A 266 1.02 -15.62 -3.17
N ALA A 267 2.01 -15.41 -4.04
CA ALA A 267 1.90 -15.65 -5.48
C ALA A 267 1.64 -17.13 -5.79
N LYS A 268 2.44 -18.04 -5.22
CA LYS A 268 2.25 -19.51 -5.37
C LYS A 268 0.85 -19.94 -4.97
N ARG A 269 0.37 -19.44 -3.83
CA ARG A 269 -0.98 -19.73 -3.33
C ARG A 269 -2.06 -19.11 -4.21
N PHE A 270 -1.89 -17.87 -4.65
CA PHE A 270 -2.85 -17.18 -5.50
C PHE A 270 -3.00 -17.89 -6.85
N ASN A 271 -1.88 -18.25 -7.49
CA ASN A 271 -1.87 -18.91 -8.79
C ASN A 271 -2.54 -20.28 -8.75
N SER A 272 -2.44 -21.02 -7.64
CA SER A 272 -3.10 -22.32 -7.50
C SER A 272 -4.63 -22.25 -7.45
N ILE A 273 -5.20 -21.08 -7.12
CA ILE A 273 -6.66 -20.84 -7.04
C ILE A 273 -7.13 -19.68 -7.94
N ALA A 274 -6.27 -19.19 -8.84
CA ALA A 274 -6.52 -17.98 -9.63
C ALA A 274 -7.79 -18.06 -10.50
N THR A 275 -8.20 -19.26 -10.91
CA THR A 275 -9.43 -19.48 -11.70
C THR A 275 -10.71 -19.19 -10.92
N ILE A 276 -10.64 -19.06 -9.59
CA ILE A 276 -11.79 -18.86 -8.70
C ILE A 276 -11.97 -17.37 -8.38
N PHE A 277 -10.94 -16.54 -8.55
CA PHE A 277 -10.99 -15.13 -8.19
C PHE A 277 -11.63 -14.27 -9.28
N ASP A 278 -12.52 -13.38 -8.85
CA ASP A 278 -13.00 -12.28 -9.69
C ASP A 278 -11.88 -11.24 -9.85
N ALA A 279 -11.42 -11.03 -11.08
CA ALA A 279 -10.41 -10.03 -11.41
C ALA A 279 -10.81 -8.61 -10.95
N ASN A 280 -12.11 -8.34 -10.81
CA ASN A 280 -12.62 -7.05 -10.33
C ASN A 280 -12.41 -6.83 -8.82
N ALA A 281 -12.19 -7.90 -8.05
CA ALA A 281 -11.92 -7.82 -6.62
C ALA A 281 -10.44 -7.55 -6.29
N LEU A 282 -9.56 -7.52 -7.30
CA LEU A 282 -8.13 -7.33 -7.11
C LEU A 282 -7.79 -5.89 -6.71
N ASN A 283 -6.95 -5.73 -5.69
CA ASN A 283 -6.55 -4.43 -5.17
C ASN A 283 -5.32 -3.87 -5.92
N PRO A 284 -5.34 -2.64 -6.45
CA PRO A 284 -4.24 -2.09 -7.24
C PRO A 284 -2.96 -1.77 -6.45
N LEU A 285 -2.93 -1.94 -5.13
CA LEU A 285 -1.74 -1.67 -4.31
C LEU A 285 -0.70 -2.80 -4.35
N LEU A 286 -1.12 -4.05 -4.55
CA LEU A 286 -0.23 -5.22 -4.51
C LEU A 286 0.77 -5.33 -5.68
N PRO A 287 0.43 -4.97 -6.94
CA PRO A 287 1.33 -5.13 -8.09
C PRO A 287 2.74 -4.57 -7.89
N PHE A 288 2.88 -3.41 -7.24
CA PHE A 288 4.18 -2.79 -7.02
C PHE A 288 5.09 -3.66 -6.12
N SER A 289 4.55 -4.26 -5.06
CA SER A 289 5.36 -5.15 -4.21
C SER A 289 5.73 -6.46 -4.90
N ILE A 290 4.86 -6.99 -5.78
CA ILE A 290 5.17 -8.16 -6.61
C ILE A 290 6.33 -7.84 -7.56
N TYR A 291 6.27 -6.68 -8.21
CA TYR A 291 7.35 -6.15 -9.03
C TYR A 291 8.66 -6.01 -8.25
N GLN A 292 8.63 -5.39 -7.08
CA GLN A 292 9.82 -5.19 -6.26
C GLN A 292 10.45 -6.53 -5.86
N ALA A 293 9.64 -7.51 -5.46
CA ALA A 293 10.12 -8.85 -5.16
C ALA A 293 10.77 -9.50 -6.41
N GLY A 294 10.12 -9.44 -7.57
CA GLY A 294 10.67 -9.98 -8.82
C GLY A 294 11.97 -9.29 -9.26
N SER A 295 12.08 -7.98 -9.04
CA SER A 295 13.30 -7.22 -9.34
C SER A 295 14.43 -7.55 -8.38
N ALA A 296 14.12 -7.71 -7.08
CA ALA A 296 15.09 -8.13 -6.08
C ALA A 296 15.60 -9.55 -6.35
N LEU A 297 14.71 -10.47 -6.72
CA LEU A 297 15.08 -11.83 -7.16
C LEU A 297 16.05 -11.80 -8.34
N ALA A 298 15.74 -11.00 -9.37
CA ALA A 298 16.55 -10.94 -10.58
C ALA A 298 18.00 -10.52 -10.27
N ILE A 299 18.16 -9.46 -9.46
CA ILE A 299 19.45 -8.82 -9.17
C ILE A 299 20.26 -9.57 -8.09
N SER A 300 19.59 -10.24 -7.14
CA SER A 300 20.27 -10.84 -5.99
C SER A 300 20.93 -12.19 -6.34
N ASP A 301 22.18 -12.33 -5.88
CA ASP A 301 22.97 -13.58 -5.88
C ASP A 301 22.75 -14.43 -4.62
N GLU A 302 21.89 -13.99 -3.68
CA GLU A 302 21.67 -14.66 -2.38
C GLU A 302 20.86 -15.97 -2.50
N TRP A 303 20.36 -16.32 -3.70
CA TRP A 303 19.54 -17.50 -3.92
C TRP A 303 20.40 -18.74 -4.18
N ASN A 304 20.36 -19.70 -3.26
CA ASN A 304 21.20 -20.90 -3.30
C ASN A 304 20.99 -21.78 -4.55
N LEU A 305 19.78 -21.79 -5.12
CA LEU A 305 19.41 -22.62 -6.27
C LEU A 305 18.76 -21.75 -7.36
N GLU A 306 19.41 -21.72 -8.54
CA GLU A 306 18.93 -20.97 -9.71
C GLU A 306 17.54 -21.44 -10.17
N GLU A 307 17.24 -22.74 -10.02
CA GLU A 307 15.92 -23.31 -10.32
C GLU A 307 14.82 -22.72 -9.41
N ASP A 308 15.09 -22.54 -8.11
CA ASP A 308 14.15 -21.96 -7.15
C ASP A 308 13.90 -20.48 -7.43
N LYS A 309 14.95 -19.74 -7.82
CA LYS A 309 14.87 -18.34 -8.26
C LYS A 309 14.00 -18.22 -9.50
N GLN A 310 14.23 -19.04 -10.53
CA GLN A 310 13.45 -19.03 -11.77
C GLN A 310 12.00 -19.42 -11.53
N HIS A 311 11.75 -20.45 -10.71
CA HIS A 311 10.40 -20.86 -10.34
C HIS A 311 9.68 -19.73 -9.60
N SER A 312 10.31 -19.12 -8.59
CA SER A 312 9.70 -18.01 -7.84
C SER A 312 9.42 -16.78 -8.73
N LEU A 313 10.32 -16.46 -9.66
CA LEU A 313 10.11 -15.38 -10.62
C LEU A 313 8.94 -15.67 -11.57
N LYS A 314 8.78 -16.93 -12.00
CA LYS A 314 7.63 -17.36 -12.81
C LYS A 314 6.32 -17.14 -12.06
N GLU A 315 6.23 -17.55 -10.79
CA GLU A 315 5.03 -17.38 -9.96
C GLU A 315 4.64 -15.90 -9.80
N LEU A 316 5.61 -15.02 -9.55
CA LEU A 316 5.37 -13.58 -9.44
C LEU A 316 4.87 -12.97 -10.77
N LYS A 317 5.45 -13.40 -11.90
CA LYS A 317 5.03 -12.96 -13.24
C LYS A 317 3.61 -13.44 -13.59
N GLU A 318 3.27 -14.67 -13.25
CA GLU A 318 1.92 -15.21 -13.44
C GLU A 318 0.88 -14.43 -12.62
N MET A 319 1.18 -14.13 -11.35
CA MET A 319 0.30 -13.31 -10.51
C MET A 319 0.13 -11.91 -11.10
N LEU A 320 1.21 -11.25 -11.52
CA LEU A 320 1.13 -9.95 -12.20
C LEU A 320 0.29 -10.02 -13.49
N CYS A 321 0.37 -11.10 -14.26
CA CYS A 321 -0.43 -11.31 -15.48
C CYS A 321 -1.93 -11.33 -15.16
N VAL A 322 -2.33 -11.95 -14.05
CA VAL A 322 -3.74 -11.92 -13.61
C VAL A 322 -4.16 -10.50 -13.21
N PHE A 323 -3.32 -9.78 -12.45
CA PHE A 323 -3.60 -8.38 -12.10
C PHE A 323 -3.68 -7.45 -13.32
N SER A 324 -2.90 -7.75 -14.35
CA SER A 324 -2.79 -7.03 -15.62
C SER A 324 -4.13 -6.97 -16.39
N GLN A 325 -4.96 -7.99 -16.22
CA GLN A 325 -6.33 -8.01 -16.77
C GLN A 325 -7.18 -6.83 -16.26
N ARG A 326 -6.91 -6.37 -15.03
CA ARG A 326 -7.65 -5.29 -14.39
C ARG A 326 -6.87 -3.98 -14.32
N TRP A 327 -5.58 -4.01 -14.00
CA TRP A 327 -4.81 -2.83 -13.60
C TRP A 327 -3.55 -2.64 -14.47
N LYS A 328 -3.46 -1.50 -15.17
CA LYS A 328 -2.29 -1.18 -16.02
C LYS A 328 -0.97 -1.03 -15.26
N ILE A 329 -1.01 -0.78 -13.95
CA ILE A 329 0.21 -0.82 -13.12
C ILE A 329 0.89 -2.19 -13.19
N ALA A 330 0.12 -3.29 -13.28
CA ALA A 330 0.69 -4.63 -13.39
C ALA A 330 1.30 -4.87 -14.78
N ASP A 331 0.63 -4.45 -15.86
CA ASP A 331 1.19 -4.45 -17.23
C ASP A 331 2.54 -3.72 -17.27
N TYR A 332 2.56 -2.48 -16.76
CA TYR A 332 3.76 -1.64 -16.70
C TYR A 332 4.93 -2.34 -15.98
N HIS A 333 4.64 -3.03 -14.88
CA HIS A 333 5.65 -3.74 -14.12
C HIS A 333 6.10 -5.07 -14.75
N LEU A 334 5.23 -5.76 -15.47
CA LEU A 334 5.61 -6.94 -16.27
C LEU A 334 6.61 -6.57 -17.36
N GLU A 335 6.34 -5.48 -18.10
CA GLU A 335 7.24 -4.96 -19.14
C GLU A 335 8.61 -4.62 -18.55
N LYS A 336 8.64 -3.95 -17.39
CA LYS A 336 9.90 -3.67 -16.68
C LYS A 336 10.66 -4.94 -16.30
N LEU A 337 10.01 -5.93 -15.69
CA LEU A 337 10.67 -7.19 -15.32
C LEU A 337 11.16 -7.98 -16.54
N ALA A 338 10.49 -7.88 -17.68
CA ALA A 338 10.97 -8.48 -18.92
C ALA A 338 12.28 -7.81 -19.41
N SER A 339 12.35 -6.47 -19.35
CA SER A 339 13.53 -5.70 -19.78
C SER A 339 14.78 -5.94 -18.92
N THR A 340 14.63 -6.22 -17.63
CA THR A 340 15.77 -6.50 -16.74
C THR A 340 16.48 -7.79 -17.11
N ASN A 341 15.75 -8.80 -17.61
CA ASN A 341 16.31 -10.10 -18.01
C ASN A 341 17.09 -10.06 -19.34
N THR A 342 16.91 -9.03 -20.17
CA THR A 342 17.59 -8.91 -21.47
C THR A 342 18.96 -8.26 -21.39
N ASN A 343 19.22 -7.41 -20.39
CA ASN A 343 20.49 -6.68 -20.25
C ASN A 343 21.61 -7.50 -19.59
N GLU A 344 21.32 -8.68 -19.05
CA GLU A 344 22.33 -9.61 -18.49
C GLU A 344 22.88 -10.60 -19.54
N LYS A 345 22.36 -10.57 -20.79
CA LYS A 345 22.78 -11.46 -21.88
C LYS A 345 23.57 -10.77 -23.00
N SER A 346 23.99 -9.52 -22.80
CA SER A 346 24.83 -8.74 -23.72
C SER A 346 26.09 -8.29 -23.03
#